data_AF-A0A2N9M8K6-F1
#
_entry.id   AF-A0A2N9M8K6-F1
#
_cell.length_a   1.000
_cell.length_b   1.000
_cell.length_c   1.000
_cell.angle_alpha   90.00
_cell.angle_beta   90.00
_cell.angle_gamma   90.00
#
_symmetry.space_group_name_H-M   'P 1'
#
loop_
_entity.id
_entity.type
_entity.pdbx_description
1 polymer ?
#
loop_
_entity_poly.entity_id
_entity_poly.type
_entity_poly.pdbx_seq_one_letter_code
_entity_poly.pdbx_strand_id
1 'polypeptide(L)'
;MTPNSDNGIMSIPSRQSVDKTLEKLQAMLRAKDVAVFALIDHSGEAAKAGMKMPPTKVLIFGNPKAGTPLMLAAPSLAIDLPLKILVWEDTQNKVWISYNTPEYLQKRHGVP
;
A
#
# COMPACT_ATOMS: atom_id res chain seq x y z
N MET A 1 -10.36 11.47 -13.71
CA MET A 1 -8.92 11.77 -13.73
C MET A 1 -8.21 10.44 -13.58
N THR A 2 -7.50 10.00 -14.62
CA THR A 2 -6.58 8.87 -14.52
C THR A 2 -5.46 9.24 -13.55
N PRO A 3 -5.02 8.34 -12.64
CA PRO A 3 -3.93 8.65 -11.74
C PRO A 3 -2.66 8.78 -12.57
N ASN A 4 -2.15 10.00 -12.66
CA ASN A 4 -0.91 10.31 -13.35
C ASN A 4 0.24 9.69 -12.54
N SER A 5 1.00 8.77 -13.14
CA SER A 5 2.13 8.08 -12.52
C SER A 5 3.39 8.95 -12.34
N ASP A 6 3.31 10.25 -12.63
CA ASP A 6 4.44 11.18 -12.60
C ASP A 6 5.06 11.38 -11.21
N ASN A 7 4.33 11.06 -10.13
CA ASN A 7 4.82 11.18 -8.76
C ASN A 7 5.25 9.84 -8.12
N GLY A 8 5.26 8.74 -8.88
CA GLY A 8 5.67 7.44 -8.37
C GLY A 8 4.58 6.65 -7.65
N ILE A 9 3.31 7.05 -7.75
CA ILE A 9 2.16 6.31 -7.23
C ILE A 9 1.39 5.69 -8.40
N MET A 10 1.26 4.36 -8.39
CA MET A 10 0.34 3.65 -9.28
C MET A 10 -0.99 3.49 -8.58
N SER A 11 -2.11 3.70 -9.29
CA SER A 11 -3.45 3.35 -8.79
C SER A 11 -4.24 2.56 -9.80
N ILE A 12 -4.88 1.48 -9.35
CA ILE A 12 -5.70 0.60 -10.16
C ILE A 12 -7.12 0.51 -9.58
N PRO A 13 -8.17 0.52 -10.41
CA PRO A 13 -9.54 0.43 -9.91
C PRO A 13 -9.84 -1.00 -9.42
N SER A 14 -10.57 -1.10 -8.32
CA SER A 14 -11.20 -2.34 -7.84
C SER A 14 -12.69 -2.32 -8.15
N ARG A 15 -13.24 -3.50 -8.50
CA ARG A 15 -14.69 -3.71 -8.67
C ARG A 15 -15.38 -4.14 -7.38
N GLN A 16 -14.63 -4.20 -6.27
CA GLN A 16 -15.10 -4.68 -4.97
C GLN A 16 -14.98 -3.55 -3.94
N SER A 17 -15.67 -3.67 -2.80
CA SER A 17 -15.48 -2.77 -1.67
C SER A 17 -14.03 -2.79 -1.15
N VAL A 18 -13.65 -1.79 -0.36
CA VAL A 18 -12.33 -1.72 0.30
C VAL A 18 -12.04 -3.00 1.10
N ASP A 19 -13.00 -3.46 1.92
CA ASP A 19 -12.81 -4.66 2.75
C ASP A 19 -12.67 -5.94 1.92
N LYS A 20 -13.49 -6.12 0.86
CA LYS A 20 -13.38 -7.29 -0.02
C LYS A 20 -12.10 -7.28 -0.85
N THR A 21 -11.63 -6.10 -1.24
CA THR A 21 -10.35 -5.94 -1.91
C THR A 21 -9.19 -6.31 -0.97
N LEU A 22 -9.24 -5.86 0.29
CA LEU A 22 -8.23 -6.21 1.30
C LEU A 22 -8.22 -7.70 1.66
N GLU A 23 -9.39 -8.32 1.79
CA GLU A 23 -9.52 -9.76 2.03
C GLU A 23 -8.80 -10.55 0.92
N LYS A 24 -9.05 -10.19 -0.34
CA LYS A 24 -8.40 -10.81 -1.50
C LYS A 24 -6.89 -10.56 -1.53
N LEU A 25 -6.44 -9.33 -1.26
CA LEU A 25 -5.01 -8.99 -1.19
C LEU A 25 -4.29 -9.82 -0.11
N GLN A 26 -4.85 -9.88 1.09
CA GLN A 26 -4.27 -10.67 2.19
C GLN A 26 -4.21 -12.17 1.84
N ALA A 27 -5.25 -12.71 1.21
CA ALA A 27 -5.23 -14.10 0.74
C ALA A 27 -4.11 -14.35 -0.29
N MET A 28 -3.95 -13.46 -1.27
CA MET A 28 -2.88 -13.56 -2.27
C MET A 28 -1.47 -13.45 -1.67
N LEU A 29 -1.28 -12.57 -0.67
CA LEU A 29 0.00 -12.42 0.03
C LEU A 29 0.33 -13.68 0.84
N ARG A 30 -0.64 -14.20 1.60
CA ARG A 30 -0.49 -15.45 2.37
C ARG A 30 -0.15 -16.64 1.47
N ALA A 31 -0.82 -16.77 0.32
CA ALA A 31 -0.53 -17.83 -0.65
C ALA A 31 0.88 -17.75 -1.27
N LYS A 32 1.58 -16.63 -1.11
CA LYS A 32 2.94 -16.40 -1.60
C LYS A 32 3.98 -16.35 -0.47
N ASP A 33 3.61 -16.77 0.74
CA ASP A 33 4.46 -16.67 1.94
C ASP A 33 5.00 -15.24 2.19
N VAL A 34 4.21 -14.23 1.84
CA VAL A 34 4.51 -12.83 2.11
C VAL A 34 3.81 -12.41 3.40
N ALA A 35 4.58 -11.92 4.36
CA ALA A 35 4.06 -11.54 5.66
C ALA A 35 3.25 -10.23 5.57
N VAL A 36 2.09 -10.20 6.22
CA VAL A 36 1.35 -8.97 6.52
C VAL A 36 1.81 -8.51 7.90
N PHE A 37 2.47 -7.36 7.96
CA PHE A 37 3.00 -6.79 9.19
C PHE A 37 1.96 -5.95 9.93
N ALA A 38 1.15 -5.20 9.18
CA ALA A 38 0.10 -4.37 9.76
C ALA A 38 -1.03 -4.11 8.77
N LEU A 39 -2.21 -3.85 9.33
CA LEU A 39 -3.34 -3.24 8.62
C LEU A 39 -3.75 -2.00 9.41
N ILE A 40 -3.70 -0.84 8.77
CA ILE A 40 -4.07 0.45 9.37
C ILE A 40 -5.42 0.88 8.81
N ASP A 41 -6.40 1.09 9.67
CA ASP A 41 -7.74 1.58 9.29
C ASP A 41 -7.84 3.09 9.50
N HIS A 42 -7.43 3.88 8.50
CA HIS A 42 -7.48 5.34 8.58
C HIS A 42 -8.91 5.87 8.75
N SER A 43 -9.89 5.27 8.06
CA SER A 43 -11.30 5.65 8.23
C SER A 43 -11.80 5.39 9.65
N GLY A 44 -11.41 4.28 10.26
CA GLY A 44 -11.72 3.95 11.66
C GLY A 44 -11.05 4.91 12.64
N GLU A 45 -9.77 5.24 12.44
CA GLU A 45 -9.06 6.21 13.28
C GLU A 45 -9.63 7.64 13.13
N ALA A 46 -10.03 8.04 11.93
CA ALA A 46 -10.72 9.30 11.70
C ALA A 46 -12.05 9.35 12.48
N ALA A 47 -12.84 8.27 12.47
CA ALA A 47 -14.09 8.19 13.21
C ALA A 47 -13.88 8.34 14.72
N LYS A 48 -12.83 7.70 15.28
CA LYS A 48 -12.46 7.85 16.70
C LYS A 48 -12.08 9.30 17.06
N ALA A 49 -11.53 10.04 16.10
CA ALA A 49 -11.20 11.46 16.23
C ALA A 49 -12.39 12.40 15.90
N GLY A 50 -13.60 11.89 15.72
CA GLY A 50 -14.78 12.70 15.39
C GLY A 50 -14.81 13.21 13.94
N MET A 51 -13.97 12.69 13.06
CA MET A 51 -13.89 13.05 11.65
C MET A 51 -14.55 12.01 10.76
N LYS A 52 -15.06 12.45 9.60
CA LYS A 52 -15.57 11.57 8.55
C LYS A 52 -14.51 11.38 7.46
N MET A 53 -14.28 10.14 7.08
CA MET A 53 -13.40 9.78 5.97
C MET A 53 -14.02 8.60 5.22
N PRO A 54 -14.03 8.59 3.87
CA PRO A 54 -14.41 7.41 3.11
C PRO A 54 -13.55 6.20 3.51
N PRO A 55 -14.04 4.96 3.32
CA PRO A 55 -13.28 3.74 3.62
C PRO A 55 -11.84 3.84 3.08
N THR A 56 -10.86 3.83 3.97
CA THR A 56 -9.45 4.06 3.63
C THR A 56 -8.56 3.27 4.56
N LYS A 57 -7.80 2.33 4.01
CA LYS A 57 -7.00 1.39 4.78
C LYS A 57 -5.66 1.12 4.11
N VAL A 58 -4.59 0.97 4.89
CA VAL A 58 -3.25 0.65 4.39
C VAL A 58 -2.83 -0.72 4.89
N LEU A 59 -2.45 -1.58 3.96
CA LEU A 59 -1.84 -2.88 4.23
C LEU A 59 -0.33 -2.76 4.13
N ILE A 60 0.38 -3.11 5.20
CA ILE A 60 1.85 -3.13 5.27
C ILE A 60 2.30 -4.58 5.24
N PHE A 61 3.16 -4.92 4.27
CA PHE A 61 3.53 -6.30 3.98
C PHE A 61 4.95 -6.40 3.41
N GLY A 62 5.57 -7.57 3.52
CA GLY A 62 6.88 -7.78 2.95
C GLY A 62 7.45 -9.17 3.17
N ASN A 63 8.60 -9.41 2.54
CA ASN A 63 9.39 -10.62 2.73
C ASN A 63 10.79 -10.21 3.20
N PRO A 64 11.18 -10.47 4.47
CA PRO A 64 12.50 -10.11 4.98
C PRO A 64 13.66 -10.65 4.13
N LYS A 65 13.53 -11.86 3.55
CA LYS A 65 14.57 -12.44 2.68
C LYS A 65 14.83 -11.59 1.43
N ALA A 66 13.80 -10.91 0.93
CA ALA A 66 13.92 -10.02 -0.23
C ALA A 66 14.29 -8.58 0.19
N GLY A 67 13.72 -8.07 1.28
CA GLY A 67 13.88 -6.67 1.68
C GLY A 67 15.18 -6.37 2.42
N THR A 68 15.66 -7.26 3.29
CA THR A 68 16.84 -6.99 4.13
C THR A 68 18.11 -6.72 3.32
N PRO A 69 18.45 -7.48 2.25
CA PRO A 69 19.61 -7.17 1.43
C PRO A 69 19.56 -5.77 0.80
N LEU A 70 18.36 -5.32 0.38
CA LEU A 70 18.18 -3.98 -0.18
C LEU A 70 18.40 -2.90 0.88
N MET A 71 17.90 -3.10 2.10
CA MET A 71 18.14 -2.17 3.22
C MET A 71 19.62 -2.14 3.65
N LEU A 72 20.35 -3.24 3.53
CA LEU A 72 21.81 -3.25 3.78
C LEU A 72 22.56 -2.46 2.70
N ALA A 73 22.14 -2.58 1.43
CA ALA A 73 22.74 -1.84 0.32
C ALA A 73 22.39 -0.34 0.35
N ALA A 74 21.15 0.00 0.72
CA ALA A 74 20.68 1.38 0.86
C ALA A 74 19.80 1.51 2.12
N PRO A 75 20.38 1.91 3.27
CA PRO A 75 19.65 2.02 4.54
C PRO A 75 18.42 2.93 4.49
N SER A 76 18.41 3.95 3.61
CA SER A 76 17.26 4.85 3.45
C SER A 76 15.99 4.11 2.97
N LEU A 77 16.11 2.95 2.32
CA LEU A 77 14.95 2.13 1.92
C LEU A 77 14.12 1.66 3.12
N ALA A 78 14.69 1.58 4.32
CA ALA A 78 13.95 1.19 5.52
C ALA A 78 12.83 2.19 5.90
N ILE A 79 12.79 3.39 5.29
CA ILE A 79 11.66 4.33 5.41
C ILE A 79 10.44 3.80 4.64
N ASP A 80 10.68 3.22 3.47
CA ASP A 80 9.63 2.78 2.55
C ASP A 80 9.36 1.27 2.61
N LEU A 81 10.28 0.48 3.17
CA LEU A 81 10.09 -0.93 3.49
C LEU A 81 9.66 -1.13 4.96
N PRO A 82 8.83 -2.15 5.26
CA PRO A 82 8.10 -3.02 4.33
C PRO A 82 7.13 -2.25 3.40
N LEU A 83 6.80 -2.87 2.27
CA LEU A 83 5.95 -2.28 1.23
C LEU A 83 4.54 -2.00 1.75
N LYS A 84 3.86 -1.07 1.08
CA LYS A 84 2.54 -0.58 1.47
C LYS A 84 1.59 -0.61 0.27
N ILE A 85 0.37 -1.09 0.49
CA ILE A 85 -0.76 -0.94 -0.44
C ILE A 85 -1.85 -0.15 0.28
N LEU A 86 -2.27 0.96 -0.30
CA LEU A 86 -3.43 1.72 0.10
C LEU A 86 -4.66 1.20 -0.65
N VAL A 87 -5.72 0.87 0.07
CA VAL A 87 -7.03 0.57 -0.51
C VAL A 87 -8.02 1.61 0.00
N TRP A 88 -8.62 2.36 -0.92
CA TRP A 88 -9.41 3.53 -0.57
C TRP A 88 -10.58 3.75 -1.51
N GLU A 89 -11.63 4.38 -1.00
CA GLU A 89 -12.80 4.79 -1.75
C GLU A 89 -12.76 6.29 -2.03
N ASP A 90 -12.98 6.69 -3.27
CA ASP A 90 -13.05 8.11 -3.64
C ASP A 90 -14.45 8.71 -3.39
N THR A 91 -14.59 10.01 -3.60
CA THR A 91 -15.87 10.74 -3.39
C THR A 91 -16.97 10.36 -4.38
N GLN A 92 -16.66 9.55 -5.40
CA GLN A 92 -17.61 9.00 -6.37
C GLN A 92 -17.92 7.51 -6.07
N ASN A 93 -17.57 7.02 -4.88
CA ASN A 93 -17.72 5.64 -4.43
C ASN A 93 -16.93 4.63 -5.30
N LYS A 94 -15.86 5.05 -5.97
CA LYS A 94 -14.96 4.11 -6.67
C LYS A 94 -13.85 3.68 -5.74
N VAL A 95 -13.56 2.39 -5.75
CA VAL A 95 -12.49 1.81 -4.94
C VAL A 95 -11.21 1.70 -5.76
N TRP A 96 -10.11 2.07 -5.14
CA TRP A 96 -8.78 2.12 -5.71
C TRP A 96 -7.80 1.34 -4.86
N ILE A 97 -6.83 0.72 -5.53
CA ILE A 97 -5.63 0.13 -4.92
C ILE A 97 -4.47 0.99 -5.37
N SER A 98 -3.74 1.60 -4.44
CA SER A 98 -2.62 2.49 -4.73
C SER A 98 -1.34 2.03 -4.03
N TYR A 99 -0.18 2.17 -4.69
CA TYR A 99 1.12 1.80 -4.13
C TYR A 99 2.27 2.59 -4.78
N ASN A 100 3.39 2.69 -4.07
CA ASN A 100 4.63 3.26 -4.59
C ASN A 100 5.21 2.33 -5.66
N THR A 101 5.53 2.85 -6.84
CA THR A 101 6.11 2.02 -7.91
C THR A 101 7.55 1.61 -7.59
N PRO A 102 8.02 0.45 -8.09
CA PRO A 102 9.42 0.06 -7.95
C PRO A 102 10.38 1.13 -8.48
N GLU A 103 10.07 1.75 -9.62
CA GLU A 103 10.92 2.76 -10.27
C GLU A 103 11.04 4.02 -9.39
N TYR A 104 9.96 4.38 -8.68
CA TYR A 104 9.99 5.46 -7.70
C TYR A 104 10.91 5.14 -6.53
N LEU A 105 10.83 3.93 -5.96
CA LEU A 105 11.69 3.52 -4.85
C LEU A 105 13.16 3.43 -5.28
N GLN A 106 13.43 2.90 -6.48
CA GLN A 106 14.78 2.87 -7.07
C GLN A 106 15.35 4.29 -7.19
N LYS A 107 14.61 5.19 -7.83
CA LYS A 107 15.03 6.59 -8.01
C LYS A 107 15.19 7.33 -6.68
N ARG A 108 14.29 7.10 -5.72
CA ARG A 108 14.30 7.79 -4.42
C ARG A 108 15.48 7.36 -3.55
N HIS A 109 15.82 6.08 -3.56
CA HIS A 109 16.83 5.52 -2.65
C HIS A 109 18.17 5.19 -3.32
N GLY A 110 18.28 5.38 -4.64
CA GLY A 110 19.51 5.13 -5.38
C GLY A 110 19.89 3.66 -5.45
N VAL A 111 18.89 2.77 -5.53
CA VAL A 111 19.11 1.31 -5.64
C VAL A 111 18.88 0.81 -7.07
N PRO A 112 19.59 -0.26 -7.49
CA PRO A 112 19.42 -0.88 -8.80
C PRO A 112 18.00 -1.39 -9.08
#